data_AF-A0A519GWY2-F1
#
_entry.id   AF-A0A519GWY2-F1
#
_cell.length_a   1.000
_cell.length_b   1.000
_cell.length_c   1.000
_cell.angle_alpha   90.00
_cell.angle_beta   90.00
_cell.angle_gamma   90.00
#
_symmetry.space_group_name_H-M   'P 1'
#
loop_
_entity.id
_entity.type
_entity.pdbx_description
1 polymer ?
#
loop_
_entity_poly.entity_id
_entity_poly.type
_entity_poly.pdbx_seq_one_letter_code
_entity_poly.pdbx_strand_id
1 'polypeptide(L)' 'AFDVILIQTDGGPQGSTTTLSLLIYRTMTRFGDPGLASAMGTVYLVAMLAVSLVAILLIWRPGAGAR' A
#
# COMPACT_ATOMS: atom_id res chain seq x y z
N ALA A 1 -6.42 -2.11 7.36
CA ALA A 1 -7.01 -2.62 6.11
C ALA A 1 -6.33 -3.91 5.63
N PHE A 2 -5.01 -4.07 5.76
CA PHE A 2 -4.33 -5.34 5.44
C PHE A 2 -4.93 -6.54 6.21
N ASP A 3 -5.05 -6.38 7.52
CA ASP A 3 -5.64 -7.30 8.49
C ASP A 3 -7.04 -7.79 8.09
N VAL A 4 -7.92 -6.85 7.74
CA VAL A 4 -9.29 -7.14 7.33
C VAL A 4 -9.30 -8.00 6.06
N ILE A 5 -8.52 -7.62 5.05
CA ILE A 5 -8.48 -8.34 3.77
C ILE A 5 -7.89 -9.74 3.97
N LEU A 6 -6.77 -9.85 4.71
CA LEU A 6 -6.10 -11.13 4.98
C LEU A 6 -7.05 -12.12 5.66
N ILE A 7 -7.75 -11.70 6.69
CA ILE A 7 -8.59 -12.58 7.51
C ILE A 7 -9.90 -12.93 6.81
N GLN A 8 -10.54 -11.95 6.17
CA GLN A 8 -11.91 -12.12 5.69
C GLN A 8 -12.00 -12.70 4.28
N THR A 9 -11.04 -12.35 3.42
CA THR A 9 -11.14 -12.67 1.98
C THR A 9 -9.89 -13.34 1.44
N ASP A 10 -8.75 -13.16 2.12
CA ASP A 10 -7.44 -13.53 1.62
C ASP A 10 -7.27 -13.11 0.14
N GLY A 11 -7.73 -11.90 -0.22
CA GLY A 11 -7.64 -11.35 -1.57
C GLY A 11 -8.67 -11.88 -2.59
N GLY A 12 -9.63 -12.71 -2.19
CA GLY A 12 -10.68 -13.25 -3.07
C GLY A 12 -11.93 -12.37 -3.25
N PRO A 13 -12.86 -12.77 -4.14
CA PRO A 13 -12.74 -13.90 -5.09
C PRO A 13 -11.78 -13.58 -6.26
N GLN A 14 -11.07 -14.60 -6.76
CA GLN A 14 -10.13 -14.51 -7.90
C GLN A 14 -9.15 -13.31 -7.85
N GLY A 15 -8.66 -12.93 -6.67
CA GLY A 15 -7.72 -11.81 -6.55
C GLY A 15 -8.36 -10.43 -6.51
N SER A 16 -9.69 -10.30 -6.61
CA SER A 16 -10.38 -8.99 -6.72
C SER A 16 -10.17 -8.04 -5.55
N THR A 17 -9.90 -8.56 -4.35
CA THR A 17 -9.61 -7.76 -3.15
C THR A 17 -8.12 -7.77 -2.81
N THR A 18 -7.27 -8.31 -3.68
CA THR A 18 -5.83 -8.34 -3.46
C THR A 18 -5.28 -6.91 -3.53
N THR A 19 -4.59 -6.53 -2.47
CA THR A 19 -3.89 -5.24 -2.36
C THR A 19 -2.38 -5.46 -2.44
N LEU A 20 -1.63 -4.39 -2.71
CA LEU A 20 -0.16 -4.43 -2.74
C LEU A 20 0.42 -4.93 -1.41
N SER A 21 -0.15 -4.53 -0.27
CA SER A 21 0.29 -5.00 1.05
C SER A 21 0.05 -6.51 1.24
N LEU A 22 -1.06 -7.06 0.74
CA LEU A 22 -1.32 -8.51 0.78
C LEU A 22 -0.35 -9.27 -0.14
N LEU A 23 -0.08 -8.73 -1.32
CA LEU A 23 0.86 -9.32 -2.28
C LEU A 23 2.27 -9.40 -1.68
N ILE A 24 2.77 -8.29 -1.10
CA ILE A 24 4.09 -8.22 -0.44
C ILE A 24 4.19 -9.23 0.71
N TYR A 25 3.16 -9.30 1.55
CA TYR A 25 3.10 -10.26 2.65
C TYR A 25 3.20 -11.71 2.16
N ARG A 26 2.48 -12.05 1.08
CA ARG A 26 2.50 -13.40 0.50
C ARG A 26 3.84 -13.72 -0.14
N THR A 27 4.49 -12.75 -0.77
CA THR A 27 5.84 -12.94 -1.29
C THR A 27 6.81 -13.34 -0.19
N MET A 28 6.75 -12.69 0.96
CA MET A 28 7.58 -13.04 2.11
C MET A 28 7.21 -14.39 2.71
N THR A 29 5.92 -14.64 2.96
CA THR A 29 5.47 -15.77 3.80
C THR A 29 5.13 -17.04 3.04
N ARG A 30 4.58 -16.94 1.82
CA ARG A 30 4.18 -18.09 0.99
C ARG A 30 5.26 -18.48 -0.01
N PHE A 31 5.88 -17.50 -0.67
CA PHE A 31 6.93 -17.77 -1.65
C PHE A 31 8.32 -17.86 -1.01
N GLY A 32 8.45 -17.51 0.28
CA GLY A 32 9.71 -17.60 1.00
C GLY A 32 10.79 -16.65 0.46
N ASP A 33 10.38 -15.57 -0.21
CA ASP A 33 11.29 -14.62 -0.86
C ASP A 33 11.24 -13.25 -0.16
N PRO A 34 11.90 -13.10 0.99
CA PRO A 34 11.91 -11.84 1.73
C PRO A 34 12.66 -10.73 0.99
N GLY A 35 13.62 -11.08 0.11
CA GLY A 35 14.38 -10.11 -0.68
C GLY A 35 13.48 -9.42 -1.70
N LEU A 36 12.73 -10.21 -2.47
CA LEU A 36 11.74 -9.69 -3.42
C LEU A 36 10.63 -8.93 -2.69
N ALA A 37 10.12 -9.45 -1.57
CA ALA A 37 9.11 -8.76 -0.77
C ALA A 37 9.58 -7.39 -0.27
N SER A 38 10.83 -7.30 0.19
CA SER A 38 11.45 -6.04 0.63
C SER A 38 11.55 -5.03 -0.52
N ALA A 39 12.04 -5.47 -1.69
CA ALA A 39 12.12 -4.62 -2.87
C ALA A 39 10.75 -4.07 -3.29
N MET A 40 9.71 -4.93 -3.32
CA MET A 40 8.33 -4.50 -3.58
C MET A 40 7.86 -3.46 -2.54
N GLY A 41 8.17 -3.67 -1.26
CA GLY A 41 7.84 -2.75 -0.18
C GLY A 41 8.51 -1.38 -0.35
N THR A 42 9.79 -1.34 -0.73
CA THR A 42 10.51 -0.09 -0.99
C THR A 42 9.90 0.67 -2.16
N VAL A 43 9.58 -0.01 -3.27
CA VAL A 43 8.93 0.63 -4.44
C VAL A 43 7.56 1.19 -4.05
N TYR A 44 6.77 0.42 -3.28
CA TYR A 44 5.46 0.87 -2.80
C TYR A 44 5.57 2.12 -1.91
N LEU A 45 6.55 2.16 -1.01
CA LEU A 45 6.82 3.33 -0.16
C LEU A 45 7.15 4.57 -1.01
N VAL A 46 8.08 4.45 -1.96
CA VAL A 46 8.48 5.57 -2.81
C VAL A 46 7.29 6.09 -3.63
N ALA A 47 6.48 5.19 -4.17
CA ALA A 47 5.27 5.58 -4.91
C ALA A 47 4.26 6.32 -4.01
N MET A 48 4.02 5.82 -2.80
CA MET A 48 3.10 6.47 -1.86
C MET A 48 3.62 7.82 -1.36
N LEU A 49 4.93 7.96 -1.16
CA LEU A 49 5.55 9.24 -0.86
C LEU A 49 5.37 10.23 -2.01
N ALA A 50 5.57 9.80 -3.26
CA ALA A 50 5.34 10.65 -4.42
C ALA A 50 3.88 11.10 -4.52
N VAL A 51 2.92 10.18 -4.35
CA VAL A 51 1.48 10.52 -4.33
C VAL A 51 1.16 11.48 -3.18
N SER A 52 1.74 11.28 -2.00
CA SER A 52 1.54 12.14 -0.84
C SER A 52 2.09 13.54 -1.07
N LEU A 53 3.29 13.67 -1.65
CA LEU A 53 3.88 14.95 -2.01
C LEU A 53 3.01 15.68 -3.04
N VAL A 54 2.52 14.99 -4.06
CA VAL A 54 1.59 15.56 -5.05
C VAL A 54 0.32 16.06 -4.38
N ALA A 55 -0.28 15.27 -3.48
CA ALA A 55 -1.47 15.66 -2.75
C ALA A 55 -1.23 16.92 -1.89
N ILE A 56 -0.09 16.99 -1.19
CA ILE A 56 0.28 18.16 -0.39
C ILE A 56 0.47 19.39 -1.28
N LEU A 57 1.19 19.26 -2.39
CA LEU A 57 1.50 20.39 -3.27
C LEU A 57 0.27 20.92 -4.02
N LEU A 58 -0.67 20.06 -4.38
CA LEU A 58 -1.82 20.44 -5.22
C LEU A 58 -3.10 20.70 -4.43
N ILE A 59 -3.33 19.97 -3.33
CA ILE A 59 -4.59 19.97 -2.61
C ILE A 59 -4.48 20.76 -1.30
N TRP A 60 -3.35 20.67 -0.61
CA TRP A 60 -3.20 21.29 0.70
C TRP A 60 -2.89 22.79 0.58
N ARG A 61 -3.85 23.62 0.97
CA ARG A 61 -3.70 25.09 1.08
C ARG A 61 -3.69 25.48 2.56
N PRO A 62 -2.51 25.57 3.22
CA PRO A 62 -2.45 26.05 4.59
C PRO A 62 -2.93 27.51 4.66
N GLY A 63 -3.93 27.80 5.50
CA GLY A 63 -4.44 29.16 5.75
C GLY A 63 -5.86 29.49 5.25
N ALA A 64 -6.58 28.55 4.63
CA ALA A 64 -7.95 28.80 4.16
C ALA A 64 -9.02 28.92 5.28
N GLY A 65 -8.67 28.63 6.55
CA GLY A 65 -9.59 28.64 7.69
C GLY A 65 -9.33 29.72 8.75
N ALA A 66 -8.47 30.71 8.48
CA ALA A 66 -8.20 31.81 9.40
C ALA A 66 -8.87 33.10 8.92
N ARG A 67 -10.21 33.12 8.88
CA ARG A 67 -11.03 34.33 8.78
C ARG A 67 -12.30 34.15 9.59
#